data_AF-A0A8H4Y0L7-F1
#
_entry.id   AF-A0A8H4Y0L7-F1
#
_cell.length_a   1.000
_cell.length_b   1.000
_cell.length_c   1.000
_cell.angle_alpha   90.00
_cell.angle_beta   90.00
_cell.angle_gamma   90.00
#
_symmetry.space_group_name_H-M   'P 1'
#
loop_
_entity.id
_entity.type
_entity.pdbx_description
1 polymer ?
#
loop_
_entity_poly.entity_id
_entity_poly.type
_entity_poly.pdbx_seq_one_letter_code
_entity_poly.pdbx_strand_id
1 'polypeptide(L)'
;MPRTRKCFGWPRFNSDIVRCLPLELKAPSFKISKIQRSMSSDKNYITLVYEYIEEGENDETVVGDVDRFFWLAGFGHTISPPAKNWKSGMLVDLADIVHVGGYGWKKQLYKPRTADMILIE
;
A
#
# COMPACT_ATOMS: atom_id res chain seq x y z
N MET A 1 10.03 -4.39 -16.73
CA MET A 1 9.30 -4.71 -15.48
C MET A 1 9.49 -3.52 -14.55
N PRO A 2 8.41 -2.83 -14.14
CA PRO A 2 8.50 -1.68 -13.27
C PRO A 2 9.08 -2.09 -11.91
N ARG A 3 9.79 -1.18 -11.25
CA ARG A 3 10.24 -1.39 -9.88
C ARG A 3 9.02 -1.47 -8.96
N THR A 4 8.98 -2.48 -8.11
CA THR A 4 8.00 -2.59 -7.02
C THR A 4 8.70 -2.46 -5.68
N ARG A 5 7.95 -2.00 -4.66
CA ARG A 5 8.44 -1.86 -3.30
C ARG A 5 8.95 -3.20 -2.78
N LYS A 6 10.19 -3.26 -2.30
CA LYS A 6 10.73 -4.50 -1.73
C LYS A 6 10.00 -4.85 -0.43
N CYS A 7 9.60 -6.12 -0.30
CA CYS A 7 9.14 -6.71 0.96
C CYS A 7 10.33 -7.43 1.60
N PHE A 8 10.72 -7.00 2.79
CA PHE A 8 11.82 -7.61 3.56
C PHE A 8 11.35 -8.78 4.42
N GLY A 9 10.09 -9.19 4.27
CA GLY A 9 9.50 -10.32 4.98
C GLY A 9 8.76 -9.90 6.25
N TRP A 10 8.33 -10.92 7.00
CA TRP A 10 7.37 -10.77 8.10
C TRP A 10 8.01 -11.17 9.44
N PRO A 11 8.99 -10.39 9.95
CA PRO A 11 9.70 -10.77 11.15
C PRO A 11 8.78 -10.73 12.37
N ARG A 12 9.06 -11.63 13.31
CA ARG A 12 8.41 -11.67 14.60
C ARG A 12 9.23 -10.87 15.61
N PHE A 13 8.57 -10.13 16.48
CA PHE A 13 9.22 -9.51 17.62
C PHE A 13 8.39 -9.67 18.90
N ASN A 14 9.09 -9.62 20.03
CA ASN A 14 8.50 -9.65 21.36
C ASN A 14 8.10 -8.24 21.79
N SER A 15 6.93 -8.12 22.41
CA SER A 15 6.40 -6.93 23.07
C SER A 15 7.38 -6.15 23.96
N ASP A 16 8.45 -6.76 24.48
CA ASP A 16 9.53 -6.06 25.19
C ASP A 16 10.11 -4.89 24.38
N ILE A 17 10.23 -5.05 23.06
CA ILE A 17 10.72 -3.96 22.18
C ILE A 17 9.77 -2.77 22.24
N VAL A 18 8.46 -3.02 22.22
CA VAL A 18 7.43 -1.98 22.27
C VAL A 18 7.43 -1.27 23.62
N ARG A 19 7.66 -2.01 24.72
CA ARG A 19 7.75 -1.42 26.06
C ARG A 19 8.86 -0.38 26.12
N CYS A 20 9.99 -0.68 25.51
CA CYS A 20 11.20 0.14 25.50
C CYS A 20 11.19 1.29 24.49
N LEU A 21 10.19 1.37 23.59
CA LEU A 21 10.09 2.50 22.65
C LEU A 21 9.85 3.82 23.39
N PRO A 22 10.38 4.95 22.90
CA PRO A 22 9.93 6.28 23.29
C PRO A 22 8.42 6.44 23.07
N LEU A 23 7.76 7.27 23.89
CA LEU A 23 6.31 7.51 23.82
C LEU A 23 5.88 8.00 22.44
N GLU A 24 6.72 8.78 21.78
CA GLU A 24 6.53 9.35 20.44
C GLU A 24 6.48 8.29 19.34
N LEU A 25 7.14 7.13 19.57
CA LEU A 25 7.18 6.01 18.63
C LEU A 25 6.18 4.90 18.99
N LYS A 26 5.51 4.99 20.15
CA LYS A 26 4.50 4.00 20.53
C LYS A 26 3.24 4.18 19.72
N ALA A 27 2.71 3.08 19.21
CA ALA A 27 1.41 3.08 18.55
C ALA A 27 0.33 3.58 19.54
N PRO A 28 -0.52 4.55 19.14
CA PRO A 28 -1.57 5.05 20.00
C PRO A 28 -2.61 3.97 20.25
N SER A 29 -3.23 4.00 21.44
CA SER A 29 -4.38 3.15 21.72
C SER A 29 -5.66 3.88 21.36
N PHE A 30 -6.52 3.22 20.57
CA PHE A 30 -7.81 3.77 20.19
C PHE A 30 -8.87 2.67 20.11
N LYS A 31 -10.12 3.06 20.38
CA LYS A 31 -11.27 2.16 20.35
C LYS A 31 -12.01 2.33 19.03
N ILE A 32 -12.12 1.27 18.25
CA ILE A 32 -12.98 1.22 17.06
C ILE A 32 -14.19 0.37 17.40
N SER A 33 -15.35 0.99 17.50
CA SER A 33 -16.60 0.34 17.91
C SER A 33 -16.44 -0.37 19.26
N LYS A 34 -16.47 -1.71 19.31
CA LYS A 34 -16.30 -2.53 20.51
C LYS A 34 -14.88 -3.07 20.70
N ILE A 35 -13.95 -2.78 19.77
CA ILE A 35 -12.59 -3.34 19.78
C ILE A 35 -11.60 -2.27 20.25
N GLN A 36 -10.88 -2.57 21.34
CA GLN A 36 -9.73 -1.79 21.76
C GLN A 36 -8.52 -2.19 20.93
N ARG A 37 -7.95 -1.27 20.15
CA ARG A 37 -6.67 -1.46 19.46
C ARG A 37 -5.56 -0.89 20.32
N SER A 38 -4.64 -1.75 20.74
CA SER A 38 -3.46 -1.40 21.53
C SER A 38 -2.38 -2.47 21.33
N MET A 39 -1.13 -2.09 21.58
CA MET A 39 -0.03 -3.04 21.71
C MET A 39 0.14 -3.39 23.19
N SER A 40 0.00 -4.67 23.50
CA SER A 40 0.16 -5.23 24.84
C SER A 40 1.62 -5.63 25.07
N SER A 41 2.05 -5.58 26.32
CA SER A 41 3.41 -5.87 26.73
C SER A 41 3.74 -7.36 26.89
N ASP A 42 2.77 -8.25 26.61
CA ASP A 42 2.81 -9.69 26.86
C ASP A 42 2.57 -10.54 25.59
N LYS A 43 2.72 -9.95 24.39
CA LYS A 43 2.38 -10.60 23.12
C LYS A 43 3.53 -10.60 22.13
N ASN A 44 3.55 -11.64 21.31
CA ASN A 44 4.39 -11.68 20.12
C ASN A 44 3.65 -11.08 18.93
N TYR A 45 4.35 -10.24 18.18
CA TYR A 45 3.82 -9.53 17.03
C TYR A 45 4.50 -10.00 15.75
N ILE A 46 3.74 -10.02 14.66
CA ILE A 46 4.26 -10.16 13.29
C ILE A 46 4.28 -8.75 12.69
N THR A 47 5.43 -8.35 12.16
CA THR A 47 5.58 -7.07 11.46
C THR A 47 5.56 -7.31 9.97
N LEU A 48 5.13 -6.32 9.20
CA LEU A 48 5.37 -6.29 7.77
C LEU A 48 6.44 -5.22 7.49
N VAL A 49 7.63 -5.65 7.08
CA VAL A 49 8.75 -4.74 6.82
C VAL A 49 8.89 -4.56 5.33
N TYR A 50 8.85 -3.31 4.89
CA TYR A 50 8.99 -2.97 3.49
C TYR A 50 9.98 -1.82 3.31
N GLU A 51 10.47 -1.70 2.08
CA GLU A 51 11.24 -0.55 1.63
C GLU A 51 10.47 0.74 1.85
N TYR A 52 11.11 1.68 2.55
CA TYR A 52 10.64 3.05 2.64
C TYR A 52 10.89 3.75 1.31
N ILE A 53 9.87 4.45 0.83
CA ILE A 53 9.90 5.17 -0.44
C ILE A 53 9.70 6.63 -0.07
N GLU A 54 10.70 7.45 -0.39
CA GLU A 54 10.66 8.89 -0.14
C GLU A 54 9.48 9.52 -0.87
N GLU A 55 8.91 10.55 -0.25
CA GLU A 55 7.91 11.38 -0.91
C GLU A 55 8.57 12.07 -2.10
N GLY A 56 7.84 12.14 -3.22
CA GLY A 56 8.32 12.78 -4.42
C GLY A 56 7.20 12.88 -5.45
N GLU A 57 7.32 13.87 -6.34
CA GLU A 57 6.35 14.13 -7.39
C GLU A 57 6.24 12.95 -8.35
N ASN A 58 5.02 12.70 -8.83
CA ASN A 58 4.77 11.63 -9.79
C ASN A 58 4.89 12.17 -11.21
N ASP A 59 5.84 11.64 -11.97
CA ASP A 59 5.88 11.87 -13.41
C ASP A 59 4.77 11.06 -14.09
N GLU A 60 3.87 11.74 -14.79
CA GLU A 60 2.71 11.12 -15.45
C GLU A 60 3.10 10.05 -16.48
N THR A 61 4.21 10.25 -17.19
CA THR A 61 4.70 9.30 -18.19
C THR A 61 5.15 8.02 -17.51
N VAL A 62 5.91 8.15 -16.43
CA VAL A 62 6.36 7.00 -15.62
C VAL A 62 5.17 6.24 -15.02
N VAL A 63 4.19 6.95 -14.45
CA VAL A 63 2.97 6.34 -13.90
C VAL A 63 2.19 5.60 -14.97
N GLY A 64 2.02 6.21 -16.15
CA GLY A 64 1.34 5.59 -17.29
C GLY A 64 2.04 4.32 -17.78
N ASP A 65 3.37 4.31 -17.83
CA ASP A 65 4.15 3.13 -18.23
C ASP A 65 4.05 1.99 -17.22
N VAL A 66 4.09 2.31 -15.92
CA VAL A 66 3.93 1.34 -14.83
C VAL A 66 2.51 0.76 -14.84
N ASP A 67 1.49 1.60 -14.98
CA ASP A 67 0.09 1.15 -15.07
C ASP A 67 -0.15 0.25 -16.28
N ARG A 68 0.35 0.68 -17.45
CA ARG A 68 0.25 -0.10 -18.68
C ARG A 68 0.87 -1.48 -18.51
N PHE A 69 2.00 -1.59 -17.81
CA PHE A 69 2.58 -2.88 -17.49
C PHE A 69 1.64 -3.74 -16.63
N PHE A 70 1.07 -3.19 -15.55
CA PHE A 70 0.13 -3.93 -14.70
C PHE A 70 -1.12 -4.38 -15.45
N TRP A 71 -1.65 -3.52 -16.32
CA TRP A 71 -2.78 -3.86 -17.18
C TRP A 71 -2.47 -5.01 -18.14
N LEU A 72 -1.33 -4.96 -18.82
CA LEU A 72 -0.88 -6.05 -19.70
C LEU A 72 -0.63 -7.35 -18.92
N ALA A 73 -0.26 -7.26 -17.64
CA ALA A 73 -0.08 -8.41 -16.75
C ALA A 73 -1.40 -8.97 -16.15
N GLY A 74 -2.57 -8.41 -16.50
CA GLY A 74 -3.87 -8.91 -16.04
C GLY A 74 -4.43 -8.22 -14.80
N PHE A 75 -3.85 -7.10 -14.39
CA PHE A 75 -4.38 -6.29 -13.30
C PHE A 75 -5.24 -5.12 -13.84
N GLY A 76 -6.20 -4.66 -13.05
CA GLY A 76 -6.90 -3.42 -13.31
C GLY A 76 -7.03 -2.61 -12.02
N HIS A 77 -7.37 -1.34 -12.12
CA HIS A 77 -7.63 -0.52 -10.93
C HIS A 77 -9.02 -0.75 -10.35
N THR A 78 -9.15 -0.48 -9.06
CA THR A 78 -10.45 -0.22 -8.43
C THR A 78 -11.08 1.08 -8.97
N ILE A 79 -12.27 1.47 -8.49
CA ILE A 79 -13.04 2.58 -9.09
C ILE A 79 -12.28 3.92 -8.99
N SER A 80 -11.55 4.15 -7.90
CA SER A 80 -10.94 5.45 -7.58
C SER A 80 -9.53 5.26 -7.00
N PRO A 81 -8.50 5.05 -7.84
CA PRO A 81 -7.12 5.03 -7.37
C PRO A 81 -6.74 6.43 -6.87
N PRO A 82 -6.25 6.57 -5.62
CA PRO A 82 -5.86 7.86 -5.09
C PRO A 82 -4.39 8.18 -5.38
N ALA A 83 -4.09 9.42 -5.76
CA ALA A 83 -2.73 9.88 -6.07
C ALA A 83 -1.72 9.58 -4.96
N LYS A 84 -2.14 9.62 -3.69
CA LYS A 84 -1.31 9.34 -2.50
C LYS A 84 -0.70 7.93 -2.46
N ASN A 85 -1.24 7.00 -3.23
CA ASN A 85 -0.74 5.64 -3.34
C ASN A 85 0.41 5.53 -4.35
N TRP A 86 0.78 6.63 -5.00
CA TRP A 86 1.92 6.76 -5.87
C TRP A 86 2.94 7.73 -5.28
N LYS A 87 4.22 7.33 -5.31
CA LYS A 87 5.34 8.16 -4.85
C LYS A 87 6.50 8.03 -5.83
N SER A 88 7.01 9.15 -6.34
CA SER A 88 8.11 9.16 -7.31
C SER A 88 7.87 8.21 -8.50
N GLY A 89 6.64 8.17 -9.02
CA GLY A 89 6.24 7.29 -10.13
C GLY A 89 6.08 5.81 -9.78
N MET A 90 6.14 5.44 -8.50
CA MET A 90 5.99 4.06 -8.04
C MET A 90 4.69 3.86 -7.23
N LEU A 91 3.94 2.82 -7.57
CA LEU A 91 2.78 2.38 -6.79
C LEU A 91 3.25 1.78 -5.45
N VAL A 92 2.94 2.45 -4.34
CA VAL A 92 3.34 2.04 -2.98
C VAL A 92 2.27 1.24 -2.25
N ASP A 93 1.00 1.38 -2.63
CA ASP A 93 -0.12 0.57 -2.13
C ASP A 93 -0.67 -0.32 -3.25
N LEU A 94 -0.29 -1.60 -3.21
CA LEU A 94 -0.73 -2.58 -4.21
C LEU A 94 -2.20 -2.98 -4.06
N ALA A 95 -2.91 -2.49 -3.04
CA ALA A 95 -4.35 -2.70 -2.91
C ALA A 95 -5.16 -1.93 -4.00
N ASP A 96 -4.55 -0.95 -4.66
CA ASP A 96 -5.20 -0.21 -5.76
C ASP A 96 -5.43 -1.04 -7.00
N ILE A 97 -4.59 -2.04 -7.22
CA ILE A 97 -4.69 -2.95 -8.35
C ILE A 97 -5.33 -4.27 -7.93
N VAL A 98 -6.23 -4.76 -8.77
CA VAL A 98 -6.98 -5.99 -8.56
C VAL A 98 -6.80 -6.91 -9.75
N HIS A 99 -6.66 -8.21 -9.49
CA HIS A 99 -6.61 -9.23 -10.54
C HIS A 99 -8.01 -9.41 -11.16
N VAL A 100 -8.06 -9.90 -12.40
CA VAL A 100 -9.33 -10.26 -13.06
C VAL A 100 -10.14 -11.24 -12.22
N GLY A 101 -11.39 -10.89 -11.93
CA GLY A 101 -12.30 -11.69 -11.09
C GLY A 101 -12.12 -11.49 -9.58
N GLY A 102 -11.14 -10.70 -9.15
CA GLY A 102 -10.93 -10.37 -7.74
C GLY A 102 -12.01 -9.46 -7.16
N TYR A 103 -12.01 -9.33 -5.82
CA TYR A 103 -12.92 -8.42 -5.13
C TYR A 103 -12.69 -6.98 -5.56
N GLY A 104 -13.75 -6.27 -5.94
CA GLY A 104 -13.69 -4.90 -6.47
C GLY A 104 -13.41 -4.80 -7.98
N TRP A 105 -13.09 -5.91 -8.66
CA TRP A 105 -12.93 -5.92 -10.11
C TRP A 105 -14.28 -5.80 -10.83
N LYS A 106 -14.31 -5.01 -11.91
CA LYS A 106 -15.47 -4.86 -12.78
C LYS A 106 -15.05 -5.01 -14.23
N LYS A 107 -15.64 -5.97 -14.95
CA LYS A 107 -15.37 -6.21 -16.38
C LYS A 107 -15.47 -4.95 -17.24
N GLN A 108 -16.47 -4.11 -16.96
CA GLN A 108 -16.73 -2.85 -17.68
C GLN A 108 -15.63 -1.78 -17.47
N LEU A 109 -14.85 -1.90 -16.38
CA LEU A 109 -13.79 -0.96 -16.03
C LEU A 109 -12.39 -1.49 -16.39
N TYR A 110 -12.29 -2.71 -16.92
CA TYR A 110 -11.03 -3.32 -17.30
C TYR A 110 -10.56 -2.78 -18.66
N LYS A 111 -9.83 -1.67 -18.63
CA LYS A 111 -9.25 -0.98 -19.78
C LYS A 111 -7.98 -0.22 -19.34
N PRO A 112 -7.09 0.15 -20.27
CA PRO A 112 -5.96 1.02 -19.96
C PRO A 112 -6.45 2.33 -19.31
N ARG A 113 -5.70 2.84 -18.33
CA ARG A 113 -5.91 4.17 -17.76
C ARG A 113 -4.80 5.11 -18.18
N THR A 114 -5.15 6.38 -18.24
CA THR A 114 -4.19 7.48 -18.39
C THR A 114 -3.78 7.98 -17.02
N ALA A 115 -2.64 8.66 -16.92
CA ALA A 115 -2.10 9.11 -15.63
C ALA A 115 -3.06 10.06 -14.89
N ASP A 116 -3.79 10.92 -15.60
CA ASP A 116 -4.82 11.81 -15.04
C ASP A 116 -5.99 11.04 -14.39
N MET A 117 -6.30 9.83 -14.87
CA MET A 117 -7.31 8.96 -14.26
C MET A 117 -6.79 8.18 -13.04
N ILE A 118 -5.48 8.18 -12.81
CA ILE A 118 -4.80 7.46 -11.74
C ILE A 118 -4.40 8.41 -10.61
N LEU A 119 -3.90 9.59 -10.96
CA LEU A 119 -3.42 10.61 -10.04
C LEU A 119 -4.54 11.58 -9.64
N ILE A 120 -5.69 11.02 -9.22
CA ILE A 120 -6.82 11.80 -8.71
C ILE A 120 -6.54 12.15 -7.23
N GLU A 121 -6.66 13.43 -6.87
CA GLU A 121 -6.54 13.92 -5.49
C GLU A 121 -7.66 13.42 -4.56
#